data_AF-A0A3B8LYT5-F1
#
_entry.id   AF-A0A3B8LYT5-F1
#
_cell.length_a   1.000
_cell.length_b   1.000
_cell.length_c   1.000
_cell.angle_alpha   90.00
_cell.angle_beta   90.00
_cell.angle_gamma   90.00
#
_symmetry.space_group_name_H-M   'P 1'
#
loop_
_entity.id
_entity.type
_entity.pdbx_description
1 polymer ?
#
loop_
_entity_poly.entity_id
_entity_poly.type
_entity_poly.pdbx_seq_one_letter_code
_entity_poly.pdbx_strand_id
1 'polypeptide(L)' 'MIRRIVLLLLPLALALMATAADAADRIAWYSTLKQGLAVAKTTGRPILLVSAAPHCHGISGIW' A
#
# COMPACT_ATOMS: atom_id res chain seq x y z
N MET A 1 -28.23 16.88 23.92
CA MET A 1 -26.82 16.41 23.94
C MET A 1 -26.48 15.53 22.73
N ILE A 2 -27.38 14.63 22.31
CA ILE A 2 -27.24 13.77 21.11
C ILE A 2 -26.87 14.53 19.81
N ARG A 3 -27.45 15.71 19.56
CA ARG A 3 -27.20 16.50 18.33
C ARG A 3 -25.75 17.00 18.19
N ARG A 4 -25.08 17.33 19.31
CA ARG A 4 -23.66 17.73 19.33
C ARG A 4 -22.72 16.54 19.11
N ILE A 5 -23.10 15.37 19.63
CA ILE A 5 -22.34 14.12 19.47
C ILE A 5 -22.39 13.67 18.01
N VAL A 6 -23.56 13.70 17.36
CA VAL A 6 -23.69 13.36 15.92
C VAL A 6 -22.87 14.30 15.02
N LEU A 7 -22.88 15.60 15.31
CA LEU A 7 -22.09 16.60 14.55
C LEU A 7 -20.57 16.40 14.66
N LEU A 8 -20.09 15.87 15.78
CA LEU A 8 -18.65 15.61 15.99
C LEU A 8 -18.22 14.23 15.47
N LEU A 9 -19.09 13.23 15.53
CA LEU A 9 -18.74 11.86 15.14
C LEU A 9 -18.84 11.60 13.62
N LEU A 10 -19.75 12.28 12.92
CA LEU A 10 -19.96 12.10 11.48
C LEU A 10 -18.74 12.49 10.62
N PRO A 11 -18.07 13.65 10.80
CA PRO A 11 -16.89 13.99 10.00
C PRO A 11 -15.67 13.12 10.34
N LEU A 12 -15.56 12.66 11.59
CA LEU A 12 -14.50 11.74 12.02
C LEU A 12 -14.62 10.38 11.32
N ALA A 13 -15.84 9.83 11.24
CA ALA A 13 -16.10 8.59 10.52
C ALA A 13 -15.80 8.71 9.01
N LEU A 14 -16.14 9.86 8.41
CA LEU A 14 -15.89 10.10 6.98
C LEU A 14 -14.39 10.20 6.66
N ALA A 15 -13.61 10.88 7.51
CA ALA A 15 -12.16 10.98 7.37
C ALA A 15 -11.47 9.61 7.50
N LEU A 16 -11.99 8.72 8.35
CA LEU A 16 -11.45 7.38 8.55
C LEU A 16 -11.68 6.44 7.34
N MET A 17 -12.71 6.68 6.52
CA MET A 17 -12.96 5.86 5.32
C MET A 17 -12.13 6.28 4.11
N ALA A 18 -11.79 7.56 3.98
CA ALA A 18 -11.05 8.08 2.82
C ALA A 18 -9.63 7.50 2.69
N THR A 19 -8.97 7.18 3.80
CA THR A 19 -7.59 6.62 3.80
C THR A 19 -7.51 5.19 3.26
N ALA A 20 -8.59 4.42 3.39
CA ALA A 20 -8.60 3.02 2.97
C ALA A 20 -8.63 2.85 1.44
N ALA A 21 -9.20 3.81 0.71
CA ALA A 21 -9.33 3.75 -0.74
C ALA A 21 -8.01 4.04 -1.46
N ASP A 22 -7.25 5.05 -1.04
CA ASP A 22 -5.97 5.41 -1.71
C ASP A 22 -4.88 4.33 -1.52
N ALA A 23 -4.97 3.54 -0.45
CA ALA A 23 -4.08 2.40 -0.24
C ALA A 23 -4.33 1.24 -1.23
N ALA A 24 -5.55 1.10 -1.76
CA ALA A 24 -5.90 0.04 -2.70
C ALA A 24 -5.32 0.27 -4.11
N ASP A 25 -5.02 1.52 -4.46
CA ASP A 25 -4.53 1.91 -5.79
C ASP A 25 -3.01 1.91 -5.94
N ARG A 26 -2.26 1.55 -4.89
CA ARG A 26 -0.78 1.56 -4.90
C ARG A 26 -0.17 0.17 -4.99
N ILE A 27 0.97 0.08 -5.66
CA ILE A 27 1.79 -1.14 -5.69
C ILE A 27 2.62 -1.21 -4.40
N ALA A 28 2.41 -2.26 -3.61
CA ALA A 28 3.25 -2.55 -2.47
C ALA A 28 4.58 -3.18 -2.94
N TRP A 29 5.66 -2.42 -2.81
CA TRP A 29 7.02 -2.89 -3.14
C TRP A 29 7.68 -3.54 -1.92
N TYR A 30 8.23 -4.74 -2.10
CA TYR A 30 9.03 -5.44 -1.09
C TYR A 30 10.47 -5.55 -1.60
N SER A 31 11.45 -5.16 -0.77
CA SER A 31 12.86 -5.13 -1.17
C SER A 31 13.53 -6.51 -1.19
N THR A 32 12.85 -7.55 -0.67
CA THR A 32 13.36 -8.91 -0.67
C THR A 32 12.29 -9.90 -1.12
N LEU A 33 12.73 -10.95 -1.83
CA LEU A 33 11.85 -12.07 -2.22
C LEU A 33 11.21 -12.74 -1.00
N LYS A 34 11.93 -12.85 0.13
CA LYS A 34 11.42 -13.42 1.38
C LYS A 34 10.19 -12.67 1.89
N GLN A 35 10.23 -11.34 1.90
CA GLN A 35 9.10 -10.52 2.35
C GLN A 35 7.90 -10.66 1.41
N GLY A 36 8.12 -10.56 0.09
CA GLY A 36 7.05 -10.71 -0.89
C GLY A 36 6.36 -12.07 -0.80
N LEU A 37 7.13 -13.16 -0.65
CA LEU A 37 6.59 -14.50 -0.46
C LEU A 37 5.82 -14.67 0.85
N ALA A 38 6.24 -14.01 1.93
CA ALA A 38 5.50 -14.06 3.20
C ALA A 38 4.08 -13.46 3.04
N VAL A 39 3.96 -12.33 2.34
CA VAL A 39 2.66 -11.69 2.07
C VAL A 39 1.82 -12.47 1.06
N ALA A 40 2.45 -13.03 0.03
CA ALA A 40 1.76 -13.88 -0.94
C ALA A 40 1.10 -15.08 -0.27
N LYS A 41 1.81 -15.73 0.67
CA LYS A 41 1.28 -16.85 1.45
C LYS A 41 0.14 -16.46 2.36
N THR A 42 0.22 -15.31 3.03
CA THR A 42 -0.83 -14.86 3.97
C THR A 42 -2.09 -14.40 3.24
N THR A 43 -1.94 -13.84 2.03
CA THR A 43 -3.05 -13.27 1.25
C THR A 43 -3.59 -14.21 0.17
N GLY A 44 -2.89 -15.29 -0.17
CA GLY A 44 -3.25 -16.19 -1.28
C GLY A 44 -3.13 -15.55 -2.66
N ARG A 45 -2.37 -14.45 -2.79
CA ARG A 45 -2.20 -13.71 -4.05
C ARG A 45 -0.88 -14.06 -4.74
N PRO A 46 -0.82 -14.08 -6.08
CA PRO A 46 0.44 -14.25 -6.81
C PRO A 46 1.36 -13.04 -6.61
N ILE A 47 2.66 -13.24 -6.88
CA ILE A 47 3.66 -12.17 -6.90
C ILE A 47 4.12 -11.85 -8.32
N LEU A 48 4.53 -10.59 -8.52
CA LEU A 48 5.36 -10.17 -9.64
C LEU A 48 6.77 -9.91 -9.11
N LEU A 49 7.74 -10.72 -9.54
CA LEU A 49 9.15 -10.51 -9.20
C LEU A 49 9.82 -9.66 -10.28
N VAL A 50 10.25 -8.46 -9.90
CA VAL A 50 11.00 -7.55 -10.78
C VAL A 50 12.48 -7.62 -10.42
N SER A 51 13.32 -7.97 -11.39
CA SER A 51 14.77 -7.86 -11.29
C SER A 51 15.22 -6.80 -12.28
N ALA A 52 15.98 -5.81 -11.81
CA ALA A 52 16.61 -4.80 -12.65
C ALA A 52 18.04 -4.58 -12.16
N ALA A 53 18.91 -4.16 -13.08
CA ALA A 53 20.25 -3.74 -12.73
C ALA A 53 20.19 -2.28 -12.24
N PRO A 54 20.89 -1.91 -11.15
CA PRO A 54 21.04 -0.51 -10.74
C PRO A 54 21.74 0.33 -11.83
N HIS A 55 22.38 -0.32 -12.80
CA HIS A 55 23.00 0.34 -13.93
C HIS A 55 22.93 -0.57 -15.15
N CYS A 56 22.35 -0.10 -16.25
CA CYS A 56 22.26 -0.85 -17.51
C CYS A 56 22.47 0.09 -18.68
N HIS A 57 23.22 -0.34 -19.70
CA HIS A 57 23.47 0.46 -20.92
C HIS A 57 24.01 1.88 -20.64
N GLY A 58 24.88 2.05 -19.64
CA GLY A 58 25.41 3.37 -19.29
C GLY A 58 24.44 4.27 -18.52
N ILE A 59 23.24 3.80 -18.18
CA ILE A 59 22.22 4.55 -17.45
C ILE A 59 22.18 4.10 -15.99
N SER A 60 22.38 5.05 -15.08
CA SER A 60 22.14 4.85 -13.65
C SER A 60 20.65 4.75 -13.36
N GLY A 61 20.22 3.62 -12.81
CA GLY A 61 18.93 3.47 -12.15
C GLY A 61 18.99 3.99 -10.72
N ILE A 62 17.92 4.66 -10.29
CA ILE A 62 17.65 4.99 -8.89
C ILE A 62 16.51 4.08 -8.43
N TRP A 63 16.63 3.50 -7.23
CA TRP A 63 15.61 2.68 -6.58
C TRP A 63 14.84 3.48 -5.54
#